data_AF-C1FJA5-F1
#
_entry.id   AF-C1FJA5-F1
#
_cell.length_a   1.000
_cell.length_b   1.000
_cell.length_c   1.000
_cell.angle_alpha   90.00
_cell.angle_beta   90.00
_cell.angle_gamma   90.00
#
_symmetry.space_group_name_H-M   'P 1'
#
loop_
_entity.id
_entity.type
_entity.pdbx_description
1 polymer ?
#
loop_
_entity_poly.entity_id
_entity_poly.type
_entity_poly.pdbx_seq_one_letter_code
_entity_poly.pdbx_strand_id
1 'polypeptide(L)'
;MSITAAQASEGASPVPASAPLVPARDKRSLGPSQDGCAPPCCSLWTLNAIAAAVHGAWFVVFILLWRFDTREDGERRDITYPLWVSHATWGELPQPPIPPLLATAIDRLAADDLALSRFDSNAGYPTCEPPRSAKVGSMPVSPAAEDTGLVLSLHWLVVSFFALSFAFQFAAAVFDLAARARRRRHRRIVIGDTSADVARADDTNDSETRESVSAWLRFVEYGFSAAVMIVAIALQVGLMDAWMLFALATLTWATMMLGLAGERILVVERRIRRVVIGLERRDGALDPEACPGLEMSVERSLPMARWATHLTGWVTQGVVFVVIIAHFFQSQGTCEFDGTGEDNVAPDFVYAIVFGELGLFALFGLTQMCQFLSHDYGWCVDDDGTSTACCSVEAAYIVQSLVSKTLLGWLVYGGNFAPN
;
A
#
# COMPACT_ATOMS: atom_id res chain seq x y z
N MET A 1 0.04 31.29 -53.07
CA MET A 1 -1.39 30.89 -53.07
C MET A 1 -1.91 31.29 -51.69
N SER A 2 -2.29 32.53 -51.38
CA SER A 2 -3.26 33.46 -51.97
C SER A 2 -4.64 32.88 -52.21
N ILE A 3 -5.65 33.65 -51.75
CA ILE A 3 -7.12 33.60 -51.94
C ILE A 3 -7.84 32.91 -50.76
N THR A 4 -8.80 33.50 -50.02
CA THR A 4 -9.47 34.83 -50.01
C THR A 4 -10.28 35.01 -48.73
N ALA A 5 -10.50 36.27 -48.36
CA ALA A 5 -11.56 36.76 -47.48
C ALA A 5 -12.84 37.10 -48.28
N ALA A 6 -14.01 37.00 -47.62
CA ALA A 6 -15.28 37.69 -47.95
C ALA A 6 -16.12 37.75 -46.65
N GLN A 7 -16.38 38.92 -46.03
CA GLN A 7 -17.54 39.82 -46.23
C GLN A 7 -18.89 39.07 -46.25
N ALA A 8 -19.78 39.18 -45.26
CA ALA A 8 -20.55 40.31 -44.70
C ALA A 8 -22.05 40.20 -45.12
N SER A 9 -22.97 40.17 -44.15
CA SER A 9 -24.40 40.56 -44.24
C SER A 9 -25.00 40.32 -42.85
N GLU A 10 -25.22 41.36 -42.03
CA GLU A 10 -26.49 42.09 -41.92
C GLU A 10 -27.73 41.18 -41.87
N GLY A 11 -28.34 41.13 -40.67
CA GLY A 11 -29.54 40.39 -40.36
C GLY A 11 -30.04 40.79 -38.97
N ALA A 12 -30.52 42.03 -38.84
CA ALA A 12 -31.23 42.50 -37.66
C ALA A 12 -32.59 41.79 -37.59
N SER A 13 -32.78 40.96 -36.56
CA SER A 13 -34.07 40.33 -36.25
C SER A 13 -34.71 41.01 -35.04
N PRO A 14 -36.04 41.22 -35.07
CA PRO A 14 -36.76 42.08 -34.14
C PRO A 14 -36.90 41.46 -32.75
N VAL A 15 -36.78 42.33 -31.75
CA VAL A 15 -37.09 42.13 -30.33
C VAL A 15 -38.53 41.62 -30.16
N PRO A 16 -38.75 40.42 -29.61
CA PRO A 16 -40.08 40.04 -29.15
C PRO A 16 -40.38 40.71 -27.79
N ALA A 17 -41.53 41.35 -27.76
CA ALA A 17 -42.11 42.05 -26.63
C ALA A 17 -42.46 41.10 -25.47
N SER A 18 -42.36 41.67 -24.26
CA SER A 18 -43.15 41.33 -23.07
C SER A 18 -43.16 39.86 -22.63
N ALA A 19 -42.15 39.47 -21.85
CA ALA A 19 -42.27 38.36 -20.93
C ALA A 19 -43.19 38.74 -19.74
N PRO A 20 -44.15 37.89 -19.35
CA PRO A 20 -45.01 38.16 -18.20
C PRO A 20 -44.20 38.10 -16.89
N LEU A 21 -44.45 39.09 -16.02
CA LEU A 21 -44.00 39.14 -14.63
C LEU A 21 -44.33 37.82 -13.93
N VAL A 22 -43.30 37.04 -13.62
CA VAL A 22 -43.40 35.87 -12.74
C VAL A 22 -43.78 36.39 -11.35
N PRO A 23 -44.90 35.93 -10.75
CA PRO A 23 -45.30 36.35 -9.41
C PRO A 23 -44.23 35.93 -8.40
N ALA A 24 -43.91 36.87 -7.50
CA ALA A 24 -42.98 36.65 -6.40
C ALA A 24 -43.37 35.39 -5.62
N ARG A 25 -42.52 34.37 -5.71
CA ARG A 25 -42.69 33.09 -5.00
C ARG A 25 -42.51 33.35 -3.50
N ASP A 26 -43.60 33.14 -2.78
CA ASP A 26 -43.76 33.38 -1.35
C ASP A 26 -42.70 32.58 -0.56
N LYS A 27 -41.76 33.28 0.07
CA LYS A 27 -40.71 32.73 0.95
C LYS A 27 -41.26 32.51 2.37
N ARG A 28 -42.37 31.77 2.52
CA ARG A 28 -42.92 31.41 3.83
C ARG A 28 -43.27 29.93 3.89
N SER A 29 -42.23 29.13 4.11
CA SER A 29 -42.32 27.83 4.77
C SER A 29 -40.99 27.56 5.45
N LEU A 30 -40.77 28.22 6.59
CA LEU A 30 -39.77 27.80 7.56
C LEU A 30 -40.37 26.60 8.28
N GLY A 31 -40.15 25.41 7.70
CA GLY A 31 -40.37 24.16 8.39
C GLY A 31 -39.48 24.07 9.65
N PRO A 32 -39.91 23.30 10.66
CA PRO A 32 -39.18 23.18 11.92
C PRO A 32 -37.75 22.72 11.66
N SER A 33 -36.79 23.42 12.29
CA SER A 33 -35.39 23.07 12.27
C SER A 33 -35.21 21.65 12.81
N GLN A 34 -34.85 20.72 11.92
CA GLN A 34 -34.28 19.44 12.32
C GLN A 34 -32.86 19.71 12.85
N ASP A 35 -32.79 20.25 14.07
CA ASP A 35 -31.56 20.44 14.84
C ASP A 35 -31.07 19.10 15.42
N GLY A 36 -30.99 18.09 14.57
CA GLY A 36 -30.48 16.75 14.86
C GLY A 36 -29.27 16.41 14.01
N CYS A 37 -28.37 17.38 13.77
CA CYS A 37 -27.10 17.07 13.13
C CYS A 37 -26.28 16.17 14.06
N ALA A 38 -26.13 14.91 13.67
CA ALA A 38 -25.18 13.98 14.27
C ALA A 38 -23.79 14.65 14.37
N PRO A 39 -23.04 14.39 15.46
CA PRO A 39 -21.77 15.07 15.71
C PRO A 39 -20.81 14.86 14.53
N PRO A 40 -19.96 15.86 14.23
CA PRO A 40 -19.07 15.82 13.09
C PRO A 40 -18.13 14.61 13.25
N CYS A 41 -18.19 13.69 12.29
CA CYS A 41 -17.17 12.67 12.11
C CYS A 41 -15.79 13.33 12.28
N CYS A 42 -14.95 12.76 13.15
CA CYS A 42 -13.59 13.26 13.39
C CYS A 42 -12.96 13.67 12.06
N SER A 43 -12.53 14.93 11.95
CA SER A 43 -12.00 15.42 10.68
C SER A 43 -10.86 14.51 10.24
N LEU A 44 -10.80 14.16 8.95
CA LEU A 44 -9.76 13.28 8.40
C LEU A 44 -8.35 13.69 8.84
N TRP A 45 -8.11 15.00 8.89
CA TRP A 45 -6.89 15.59 9.41
C TRP A 45 -6.55 15.15 10.83
N THR A 46 -7.55 15.10 11.72
CA THR A 46 -7.38 14.64 13.11
C THR A 46 -6.96 13.18 13.13
N LEU A 47 -7.57 12.35 12.27
CA LEU A 47 -7.24 10.93 12.18
C LEU A 47 -5.82 10.72 11.65
N ASN A 48 -5.42 11.42 10.57
CA ASN A 48 -4.06 11.41 10.04
C ASN A 48 -3.02 11.90 11.07
N ALA A 49 -3.34 12.95 11.83
CA ALA A 49 -2.46 13.46 12.86
C ALA A 49 -2.28 12.47 14.03
N ILE A 50 -3.37 11.81 14.45
CA ILE A 50 -3.32 10.77 15.48
C ILE A 50 -2.50 9.57 14.98
N ALA A 51 -2.80 9.08 13.77
CA ALA A 51 -2.07 7.96 13.18
C ALA A 51 -0.57 8.28 13.06
N ALA A 52 -0.22 9.48 12.56
CA ALA A 52 1.16 9.94 12.49
C ALA A 52 1.82 9.94 13.87
N ALA A 53 1.15 10.50 14.89
CA ALA A 53 1.68 10.53 16.24
C ALA A 53 1.92 9.12 16.80
N VAL A 54 1.01 8.17 16.55
CA VAL A 54 1.16 6.78 17.00
C VAL A 54 2.29 6.06 16.27
N HIS A 55 2.40 6.20 14.94
CA HIS A 55 3.55 5.64 14.20
C HIS A 55 4.88 6.25 14.64
N GLY A 56 4.91 7.56 14.89
CA GLY A 56 6.07 8.26 15.44
C GLY A 56 6.44 7.76 16.84
N ALA A 57 5.46 7.50 17.69
CA ALA A 57 5.68 6.88 19.00
C ALA A 57 6.28 5.48 18.85
N TRP A 58 5.73 4.64 17.97
CA TRP A 58 6.29 3.30 17.71
C TRP A 58 7.70 3.34 17.14
N PHE A 59 7.98 4.23 16.20
CA PHE A 59 9.32 4.47 15.68
C PHE A 59 10.33 4.76 16.81
N VAL A 60 9.97 5.66 17.74
CA VAL A 60 10.82 5.98 18.90
C VAL A 60 10.95 4.78 19.84
N VAL A 61 9.85 4.08 20.15
CA VAL A 61 9.85 2.90 21.02
C VAL A 61 10.79 1.83 20.48
N PHE A 62 10.71 1.47 19.20
CA PHE A 62 11.59 0.44 18.63
C PHE A 62 13.06 0.86 18.65
N ILE A 63 13.38 2.13 18.34
CA ILE A 63 14.77 2.63 18.46
C ILE A 63 15.27 2.51 19.91
N LEU A 64 14.43 2.85 20.89
CA LEU A 64 14.80 2.74 22.30
C LEU A 64 14.99 1.28 22.71
N LEU A 65 14.10 0.39 22.29
CA LEU A 65 14.19 -1.04 22.56
C LEU A 65 15.52 -1.62 22.04
N TRP A 66 15.90 -1.34 20.79
CA TRP A 66 17.20 -1.75 20.25
C TRP A 66 18.39 -1.05 20.93
N ARG A 67 18.23 0.20 21.36
CA ARG A 67 19.28 0.92 22.09
C ARG A 67 19.58 0.28 23.44
N PHE A 68 18.57 -0.28 24.10
CA PHE A 68 18.66 -0.90 25.42
C PHE A 68 18.88 -2.41 25.38
N ASP A 69 18.63 -3.07 24.25
CA ASP A 69 18.88 -4.50 24.06
C ASP A 69 20.38 -4.76 23.78
N THR A 70 21.17 -4.81 24.85
CA THR A 70 22.59 -5.17 24.82
C THR A 70 22.79 -6.57 25.36
N ARG A 71 23.60 -7.36 24.67
CA ARG A 71 24.12 -8.65 25.15
C ARG A 71 25.10 -8.46 26.31
N GLU A 72 25.46 -9.55 26.98
CA GLU A 72 26.42 -9.57 28.09
C GLU A 72 27.82 -9.07 27.69
N ASP A 73 28.18 -9.22 26.41
CA ASP A 73 29.41 -8.72 25.81
C ASP A 73 29.40 -7.20 25.52
N GLY A 74 28.25 -6.54 25.72
CA GLY A 74 28.04 -5.13 25.41
C GLY A 74 27.70 -4.83 23.94
N GLU A 75 27.66 -5.84 23.06
CA GLU A 75 27.19 -5.68 21.69
C GLU A 75 25.66 -5.56 21.66
N ARG A 76 25.13 -4.86 20.64
CA ARG A 76 23.68 -4.73 20.47
C ARG A 76 23.11 -6.00 19.87
N ARG A 77 22.02 -6.50 20.45
CA ARG A 77 21.31 -7.65 19.88
C ARG A 77 20.59 -7.18 18.62
N ASP A 78 21.10 -7.61 17.47
CA ASP A 78 20.43 -7.43 16.19
C ASP A 78 20.36 -8.78 15.46
N ILE A 79 19.26 -8.99 14.75
CA ILE A 79 19.05 -10.18 13.95
C ILE A 79 19.27 -9.78 12.50
N THR A 80 20.40 -10.25 12.00
CA THR A 80 20.91 -9.96 10.68
C THR A 80 20.74 -11.17 9.79
N TYR A 81 20.13 -10.96 8.63
CA TYR A 81 19.94 -11.98 7.61
C TYR A 81 20.93 -11.72 6.46
N PRO A 82 21.93 -12.60 6.25
CA PRO A 82 22.75 -12.54 5.05
C PRO A 82 21.89 -12.90 3.84
N LEU A 83 22.02 -12.11 2.77
CA LEU A 83 21.29 -12.34 1.53
C LEU A 83 22.12 -13.16 0.56
N TRP A 84 21.45 -14.09 -0.09
CA TRP A 84 22.04 -15.00 -1.07
C TRP A 84 21.46 -14.74 -2.45
N VAL A 85 22.22 -15.04 -3.50
CA VAL A 85 21.72 -15.09 -4.87
C VAL A 85 21.76 -16.54 -5.33
N SER A 86 20.57 -17.10 -5.56
CA SER A 86 20.43 -18.40 -6.19
C SER A 86 20.68 -18.30 -7.69
N HIS A 87 21.46 -19.26 -8.21
CA HIS A 87 21.69 -19.44 -9.63
C HIS A 87 21.75 -20.93 -9.96
N ALA A 88 21.37 -21.27 -11.19
CA ALA A 88 21.50 -22.63 -11.69
C ALA A 88 22.87 -22.80 -12.34
N THR A 89 23.64 -23.78 -11.88
CA THR A 89 24.91 -24.16 -12.50
C THR A 89 24.71 -25.41 -13.36
N TRP A 90 25.34 -25.42 -14.53
CA TRP A 90 25.38 -26.57 -15.43
C TRP A 90 26.65 -27.37 -15.16
N GLY A 91 26.53 -28.64 -14.81
CA GLY A 91 27.67 -29.50 -14.48
C GLY A 91 27.64 -30.03 -13.05
N GLU A 92 28.70 -30.76 -12.68
CA GLU A 92 28.88 -31.21 -11.30
C GLU A 92 29.04 -29.99 -10.39
N LEU A 93 28.39 -30.02 -9.22
CA LEU A 93 28.55 -28.99 -8.20
C LEU A 93 30.05 -28.81 -7.95
N PRO A 94 30.61 -27.60 -8.10
CA PRO A 94 31.95 -27.35 -7.60
C PRO A 94 31.93 -27.70 -6.11
N GLN A 95 32.90 -28.52 -5.68
CA GLN A 95 33.03 -28.82 -4.25
C GLN A 95 33.03 -27.48 -3.50
N PRO A 96 32.21 -27.32 -2.45
CA PRO A 96 32.06 -26.05 -1.76
C PRO A 96 33.46 -25.53 -1.43
N PRO A 97 33.80 -24.27 -1.79
CA PRO A 97 35.11 -23.73 -1.50
C PRO A 97 35.32 -23.86 0.00
N ILE A 98 36.34 -24.63 0.39
CA ILE A 98 36.71 -24.82 1.79
C ILE A 98 36.97 -23.41 2.34
N PRO A 99 36.18 -22.91 3.31
CA PRO A 99 36.35 -21.57 3.84
C PRO A 99 37.83 -21.34 4.18
N PRO A 100 38.43 -20.16 3.92
CA PRO A 100 39.87 -19.95 4.14
C PRO A 100 40.30 -20.34 5.56
N LEU A 101 39.45 -20.08 6.56
CA LEU A 101 39.67 -20.50 7.94
C LEU A 101 39.68 -22.02 8.11
N LEU A 102 38.79 -22.74 7.42
CA LEU A 102 38.75 -24.19 7.42
C LEU A 102 39.92 -24.77 6.62
N ALA A 103 40.32 -24.15 5.50
CA ALA A 103 41.51 -24.55 4.74
C ALA A 103 42.77 -24.37 5.57
N THR A 104 42.90 -23.25 6.30
CA THR A 104 44.02 -22.99 7.21
C THR A 104 44.00 -23.93 8.42
N ALA A 105 42.81 -24.28 8.93
CA ALA A 105 42.65 -25.24 10.01
C ALA A 105 42.99 -26.66 9.55
N ILE A 106 42.56 -27.06 8.34
CA ILE A 106 42.89 -28.34 7.72
C ILE A 106 44.40 -28.44 7.46
N ASP A 107 45.04 -27.38 6.94
CA ASP A 107 46.49 -27.35 6.73
C ASP A 107 47.27 -27.45 8.05
N ARG A 108 46.80 -26.79 9.12
CA ARG A 108 47.41 -26.90 10.45
C ARG A 108 47.17 -28.28 11.09
N LEU A 109 45.98 -28.85 10.93
CA LEU A 109 45.65 -30.19 11.41
C LEU A 109 46.43 -31.27 10.65
N ALA A 110 46.64 -31.09 9.35
CA ALA A 110 47.44 -31.99 8.51
C ALA A 110 48.94 -31.92 8.86
N ALA A 111 49.41 -30.79 9.37
CA ALA A 111 50.81 -30.63 9.80
C ALA A 111 51.11 -31.24 11.17
N ASP A 112 50.12 -31.32 12.07
CA ASP A 112 50.32 -31.70 13.48
C ASP A 112 49.98 -33.16 13.82
N ASP A 113 49.63 -34.01 12.84
CA ASP A 113 49.27 -35.45 13.04
C ASP A 113 48.22 -35.68 14.15
N LEU A 114 47.44 -34.64 14.45
CA LEU A 114 46.41 -34.63 15.48
C LEU A 114 45.14 -35.22 14.88
N ALA A 115 44.81 -36.44 15.32
CA ALA A 115 43.63 -37.17 14.89
C ALA A 115 42.37 -36.28 14.90
N LEU A 116 41.77 -36.11 13.71
CA LEU A 116 40.62 -35.26 13.40
C LEU A 116 39.30 -35.70 14.10
N SER A 117 39.37 -36.56 15.12
CA SER A 117 38.23 -37.16 15.80
C SER A 117 37.52 -36.23 16.78
N ARG A 118 37.91 -34.95 16.87
CA ARG A 118 37.39 -34.01 17.88
C ARG A 118 36.83 -32.70 17.35
N PHE A 119 36.71 -32.53 16.03
CA PHE A 119 35.68 -31.64 15.51
C PHE A 119 34.35 -32.38 15.63
N ASP A 120 33.89 -32.51 16.88
CA ASP A 120 32.49 -32.71 17.16
C ASP A 120 31.77 -31.56 16.45
N SER A 121 31.12 -31.87 15.34
CA SER A 121 30.14 -31.06 14.63
C SER A 121 28.88 -30.81 15.50
N ASN A 122 29.06 -30.67 16.82
CA ASN A 122 28.05 -30.39 17.83
C ASN A 122 27.61 -28.91 17.82
N ALA A 123 28.08 -28.09 16.87
CA ALA A 123 27.27 -26.97 16.42
C ALA A 123 26.10 -27.59 15.64
N GLY A 124 25.07 -28.05 16.37
CA GLY A 124 23.90 -28.77 15.89
C GLY A 124 23.03 -27.95 14.96
N TYR A 125 23.60 -27.49 13.85
CA TYR A 125 22.84 -27.10 12.69
C TYR A 125 22.34 -28.37 12.04
N PRO A 126 21.03 -28.50 11.80
CA PRO A 126 20.49 -29.65 11.10
C PRO A 126 21.18 -29.79 9.75
N THR A 127 21.83 -30.93 9.51
CA THR A 127 22.39 -31.26 8.21
C THR A 127 21.26 -31.67 7.28
N CYS A 128 20.58 -30.70 6.68
CA CYS A 128 19.56 -31.00 5.69
C CYS A 128 20.23 -31.54 4.41
N GLU A 129 19.67 -32.59 3.82
CA GLU A 129 20.15 -33.13 2.55
C GLU A 129 20.07 -31.99 1.51
N PRO A 130 21.19 -31.59 0.86
CA PRO A 130 21.16 -30.47 -0.08
C PRO A 130 20.14 -30.76 -1.19
N PRO A 131 19.45 -29.72 -1.72
CA PRO A 131 18.43 -29.91 -2.75
C PRO A 131 18.98 -30.73 -3.91
N ARG A 132 18.30 -31.84 -4.22
CA ARG A 132 18.75 -32.80 -5.23
C ARG A 132 18.89 -32.11 -6.58
N SER A 133 20.02 -32.30 -7.24
CA SER A 133 20.26 -31.78 -8.60
C SER A 133 19.17 -32.29 -9.54
N ALA A 134 18.54 -31.39 -10.30
CA ALA A 134 17.69 -31.78 -11.41
C ALA A 134 18.56 -32.23 -12.59
N LYS A 135 18.03 -33.06 -13.49
CA LYS A 135 18.74 -33.43 -14.73
C LYS A 135 17.91 -33.01 -15.94
N VAL A 136 18.54 -32.33 -16.89
CA VAL A 136 17.95 -32.05 -18.21
C VAL A 136 18.75 -32.86 -19.23
N GLY A 137 18.23 -34.03 -19.59
CA GLY A 137 19.00 -35.03 -20.37
C GLY A 137 20.16 -35.61 -19.55
N SER A 138 21.38 -35.55 -20.10
CA SER A 138 22.61 -35.99 -19.42
C SER A 138 23.29 -34.90 -18.58
N MET A 139 22.80 -33.66 -18.64
CA MET A 139 23.42 -32.54 -17.93
C MET A 139 22.79 -32.37 -16.54
N PRO A 140 23.56 -32.55 -15.44
CA PRO A 140 23.10 -32.17 -14.11
C PRO A 140 22.97 -30.65 -14.02
N VAL A 141 21.84 -30.21 -13.47
CA VAL A 141 21.55 -28.83 -13.09
C VAL A 141 21.50 -28.78 -11.58
N SER A 142 22.48 -28.09 -11.01
CA SER A 142 22.66 -28.01 -9.57
C SER A 142 22.31 -26.60 -9.09
N PRO A 143 21.47 -26.47 -8.04
CA PRO A 143 21.27 -25.18 -7.40
C PRO A 143 22.58 -24.76 -6.73
N ALA A 144 22.98 -23.52 -6.97
CA ALA A 144 24.09 -22.88 -6.30
C ALA A 144 23.59 -21.58 -5.66
N ALA A 145 24.20 -21.21 -4.53
CA ALA A 145 23.93 -19.96 -3.84
C ALA A 145 25.25 -19.23 -3.62
N GLU A 146 25.27 -17.95 -3.94
CA GLU A 146 26.41 -17.06 -3.68
C GLU A 146 26.00 -16.03 -2.63
N ASP A 147 26.87 -15.82 -1.65
CA ASP A 147 26.69 -14.75 -0.67
C ASP A 147 26.87 -13.40 -1.38
N THR A 148 25.88 -12.52 -1.25
CA THR A 148 25.94 -11.18 -1.82
C THR A 148 26.84 -10.23 -1.03
N GLY A 149 27.21 -10.60 0.19
CA GLY A 149 27.82 -9.70 1.18
C GLY A 149 26.85 -8.65 1.74
N LEU A 150 25.58 -8.70 1.34
CA LEU A 150 24.54 -7.83 1.87
C LEU A 150 23.88 -8.49 3.07
N VAL A 151 23.62 -7.67 4.08
CA VAL A 151 23.01 -8.10 5.33
C VAL A 151 21.82 -7.21 5.62
N LEU A 152 20.65 -7.80 5.83
CA LEU A 152 19.45 -7.09 6.26
C LEU A 152 19.24 -7.25 7.76
N SER A 153 19.15 -6.12 8.47
CA SER A 153 18.73 -6.10 9.86
C SER A 153 17.22 -6.12 9.96
N LEU A 154 16.68 -7.12 10.66
CA LEU A 154 15.27 -7.23 10.96
C LEU A 154 14.77 -6.03 11.76
N HIS A 155 15.58 -5.56 12.71
CA HIS A 155 15.25 -4.40 13.53
C HIS A 155 15.02 -3.15 12.67
N TRP A 156 15.97 -2.87 11.77
CA TRP A 156 15.89 -1.69 10.91
C TRP A 156 14.76 -1.78 9.87
N LEU A 157 14.38 -2.98 9.42
CA LEU A 157 13.18 -3.16 8.59
C LEU A 157 11.91 -2.75 9.35
N VAL A 158 11.76 -3.18 10.62
CA VAL A 158 10.62 -2.79 11.46
C VAL A 158 10.58 -1.28 11.67
N VAL A 159 11.69 -0.68 12.07
CA VAL A 159 11.81 0.77 12.26
C VAL A 159 11.46 1.54 10.97
N SER A 160 11.89 1.03 9.81
CA SER A 160 11.70 1.70 8.53
C SER A 160 10.23 1.85 8.14
N PHE A 161 9.39 0.82 8.29
CA PHE A 161 7.98 0.95 7.88
C PHE A 161 7.18 1.88 8.82
N PHE A 162 7.55 1.97 10.11
CA PHE A 162 6.98 2.98 11.02
C PHE A 162 7.45 4.40 10.68
N ALA A 163 8.74 4.56 10.37
CA ALA A 163 9.32 5.84 9.96
C ALA A 163 8.66 6.38 8.69
N LEU A 164 8.47 5.51 7.69
CA LEU A 164 7.77 5.85 6.45
C LEU A 164 6.33 6.29 6.73
N SER A 165 5.56 5.52 7.49
CA SER A 165 4.18 5.90 7.84
C SER A 165 4.09 7.21 8.61
N PHE A 166 4.98 7.42 9.58
CA PHE A 166 5.07 8.70 10.28
C PHE A 166 5.32 9.86 9.31
N ALA A 167 6.32 9.72 8.43
CA ALA A 167 6.71 10.79 7.50
C ALA A 167 5.58 11.16 6.53
N PHE A 168 4.92 10.18 5.91
CA PHE A 168 3.85 10.43 4.95
C PHE A 168 2.58 10.97 5.59
N GLN A 169 2.15 10.43 6.74
CA GLN A 169 0.95 10.91 7.43
C GLN A 169 1.17 12.30 8.05
N PHE A 170 2.37 12.57 8.56
CA PHE A 170 2.76 13.91 8.98
C PHE A 170 2.74 14.89 7.80
N ALA A 171 3.32 14.51 6.66
CA ALA A 171 3.28 15.33 5.45
C ALA A 171 1.84 15.60 5.00
N ALA A 172 0.97 14.59 4.96
CA ALA A 172 -0.44 14.75 4.63
C ALA A 172 -1.15 15.73 5.58
N ALA A 173 -0.94 15.60 6.89
CA ALA A 173 -1.50 16.51 7.89
C ALA A 173 -1.00 17.96 7.74
N VAL A 174 0.28 18.15 7.39
CA VAL A 174 0.89 19.46 7.13
C VAL A 174 0.35 20.08 5.85
N PHE A 175 0.26 19.32 4.74
CA PHE A 175 -0.33 19.80 3.50
C PHE A 175 -1.80 20.20 3.70
N ASP A 176 -2.54 19.41 4.46
CA ASP A 176 -3.92 19.72 4.81
C ASP A 176 -4.05 21.01 5.62
N LEU A 177 -3.18 21.21 6.62
CA LEU A 177 -3.15 22.41 7.44
C LEU A 177 -2.75 23.64 6.61
N ALA A 178 -1.71 23.52 5.79
CA ALA A 178 -1.22 24.58 4.90
C ALA A 178 -2.29 24.99 3.89
N ALA A 179 -3.00 24.03 3.29
CA ALA A 179 -4.14 24.30 2.42
C ALA A 179 -5.24 25.07 3.18
N ARG A 180 -5.65 24.61 4.38
CA ARG A 180 -6.64 25.33 5.22
C ARG A 180 -6.20 26.75 5.54
N ALA A 181 -4.93 26.95 5.90
CA ALA A 181 -4.38 28.27 6.23
C ALA A 181 -4.37 29.21 5.01
N ARG A 182 -3.97 28.72 3.84
CA ARG A 182 -4.01 29.47 2.58
C ARG A 182 -5.44 29.89 2.23
N ARG A 183 -6.44 29.01 2.39
CA ARG A 183 -7.86 29.35 2.19
C ARG A 183 -8.36 30.41 3.16
N ARG A 184 -8.06 30.27 4.46
CA ARG A 184 -8.41 31.30 5.46
C ARG A 184 -7.79 32.67 5.15
N ARG A 185 -6.61 32.69 4.53
CA ARG A 185 -5.99 33.95 4.07
C ARG A 185 -6.67 34.48 2.81
N HIS A 186 -6.94 33.61 1.83
CA HIS A 186 -7.57 34.00 0.57
C HIS A 186 -9.00 34.54 0.79
N ARG A 187 -9.80 33.89 1.64
CA ARG A 187 -11.14 34.36 2.01
C ARG A 187 -11.13 35.73 2.66
N ARG A 188 -10.17 36.00 3.55
CA ARG A 188 -10.00 37.33 4.16
C ARG A 188 -9.67 38.43 3.16
N ILE A 189 -8.98 38.10 2.06
CA ILE A 189 -8.57 39.07 1.03
C ILE A 189 -9.70 39.30 0.02
N VAL A 190 -10.36 38.24 -0.45
CA VAL A 190 -11.31 38.31 -1.57
C VAL A 190 -12.70 38.75 -1.14
N ILE A 191 -13.20 38.28 0.01
CA ILE A 191 -14.65 38.33 0.28
C ILE A 191 -15.06 39.50 1.18
N GLY A 192 -14.14 40.18 1.88
CA GLY A 192 -14.53 41.31 2.72
C GLY A 192 -15.67 40.93 3.70
N ASP A 193 -15.38 40.00 4.59
CA ASP A 193 -16.09 39.71 5.85
C ASP A 193 -17.62 39.41 5.89
N THR A 194 -18.41 39.33 4.81
CA THR A 194 -19.89 39.41 5.01
C THR A 194 -20.85 38.42 4.33
N SER A 195 -20.44 37.23 3.89
CA SER A 195 -21.45 36.21 3.58
C SER A 195 -21.03 34.77 3.86
N ALA A 196 -21.72 34.13 4.81
CA ALA A 196 -21.62 32.70 5.10
C ALA A 196 -22.07 31.81 3.94
N ASP A 197 -22.84 32.34 2.98
CA ASP A 197 -23.35 31.58 1.85
C ASP A 197 -22.30 31.43 0.74
N VAL A 198 -21.46 32.44 0.53
CA VAL A 198 -20.29 32.33 -0.37
C VAL A 198 -19.28 31.32 0.19
N ALA A 199 -19.16 31.24 1.52
CA ALA A 199 -18.29 30.27 2.17
C ALA A 199 -18.73 28.81 1.93
N ARG A 200 -20.03 28.53 1.77
CA ARG A 200 -20.55 27.18 1.48
C ARG A 200 -20.32 26.73 0.04
N ALA A 201 -20.52 27.63 -0.94
CA ALA A 201 -20.37 27.28 -2.35
C ALA A 201 -18.92 26.99 -2.75
N ASP A 202 -17.96 27.63 -2.08
CA ASP A 202 -16.52 27.44 -2.30
C ASP A 202 -16.00 26.11 -1.71
N ASP A 203 -16.62 25.59 -0.64
CA ASP A 203 -16.16 24.37 0.03
C ASP A 203 -16.35 23.08 -0.81
N THR A 204 -17.26 23.06 -1.80
CA THR A 204 -17.58 21.87 -2.59
C THR A 204 -16.59 21.58 -3.73
N ASN A 205 -16.05 22.61 -4.38
CA ASN A 205 -15.06 22.42 -5.45
C ASN A 205 -13.67 22.09 -4.88
N ASP A 206 -13.41 22.57 -3.67
CA ASP A 206 -12.14 22.45 -2.96
C ASP A 206 -11.98 21.12 -2.21
N SER A 207 -13.06 20.37 -1.96
CA SER A 207 -13.00 19.03 -1.38
C SER A 207 -12.39 18.03 -2.37
N GLU A 208 -12.78 18.11 -3.64
CA GLU A 208 -12.36 17.18 -4.68
C GLU A 208 -10.85 17.24 -4.96
N THR A 209 -10.27 18.44 -4.95
CA THR A 209 -8.84 18.63 -5.18
C THR A 209 -8.00 18.09 -4.00
N ARG A 210 -8.55 18.12 -2.77
CA ARG A 210 -7.86 17.59 -1.57
C ARG A 210 -7.89 16.07 -1.51
N GLU A 211 -9.02 15.45 -1.85
CA GLU A 211 -9.14 14.00 -1.92
C GLU A 211 -8.05 13.41 -2.81
N SER A 212 -7.78 14.07 -3.94
CA SER A 212 -6.73 13.68 -4.88
C SER A 212 -5.33 13.62 -4.24
N VAL A 213 -4.91 14.60 -3.44
CA VAL A 213 -3.52 14.62 -2.91
C VAL A 213 -3.35 13.65 -1.75
N SER A 214 -4.32 13.58 -0.83
CA SER A 214 -4.27 12.65 0.31
C SER A 214 -4.24 11.21 -0.17
N ALA A 215 -5.13 10.85 -1.11
CA ALA A 215 -5.15 9.51 -1.68
C ALA A 215 -3.84 9.16 -2.39
N TRP A 216 -3.21 10.11 -3.09
CA TRP A 216 -1.91 9.89 -3.72
C TRP A 216 -0.83 9.54 -2.69
N LEU A 217 -0.69 10.37 -1.65
CA LEU A 217 0.31 10.19 -0.61
C LEU A 217 0.14 8.85 0.10
N ARG A 218 -1.11 8.45 0.36
CA ARG A 218 -1.43 7.14 0.95
C ARG A 218 -0.90 5.98 0.12
N PHE A 219 -1.19 5.92 -1.18
CA PHE A 219 -0.73 4.80 -2.00
C PHE A 219 0.79 4.77 -2.15
N VAL A 220 1.44 5.93 -2.17
CA VAL A 220 2.91 6.01 -2.18
C VAL A 220 3.49 5.51 -0.86
N GLU A 221 2.94 5.95 0.28
CA GLU A 221 3.30 5.43 1.61
C GLU A 221 3.14 3.92 1.66
N TYR A 222 1.99 3.40 1.23
CA TYR A 222 1.69 1.96 1.28
C TYR A 222 2.58 1.19 0.33
N GLY A 223 2.87 1.72 -0.86
CA GLY A 223 3.78 1.10 -1.82
C GLY A 223 5.17 0.83 -1.24
N PHE A 224 5.73 1.76 -0.48
CA PHE A 224 7.03 1.57 0.16
C PHE A 224 6.94 0.80 1.48
N SER A 225 6.05 1.22 2.38
CA SER A 225 5.95 0.60 3.71
C SER A 225 5.50 -0.86 3.64
N ALA A 226 4.51 -1.19 2.81
CA ALA A 226 4.04 -2.56 2.65
C ALA A 226 5.09 -3.46 1.95
N ALA A 227 5.87 -2.93 1.02
CA ALA A 227 6.98 -3.67 0.42
C ALA A 227 8.04 -4.03 1.46
N VAL A 228 8.40 -3.10 2.36
CA VAL A 228 9.32 -3.37 3.49
C VAL A 228 8.72 -4.40 4.46
N MET A 229 7.41 -4.31 4.76
CA MET A 229 6.71 -5.31 5.59
C MET A 229 6.77 -6.71 4.95
N ILE A 230 6.55 -6.82 3.64
CA ILE A 230 6.61 -8.10 2.91
C ILE A 230 8.02 -8.69 2.93
N VAL A 231 9.07 -7.86 2.79
CA VAL A 231 10.45 -8.33 2.96
C VAL A 231 10.69 -8.85 4.37
N ALA A 232 10.21 -8.15 5.41
CA ALA A 232 10.32 -8.63 6.78
C ALA A 232 9.60 -9.98 6.99
N ILE A 233 8.37 -10.12 6.50
CA ILE A 233 7.61 -11.38 6.56
C ILE A 233 8.35 -12.50 5.80
N ALA A 234 8.87 -12.22 4.61
CA ALA A 234 9.62 -13.19 3.81
C ALA A 234 10.86 -13.70 4.56
N LEU A 235 11.63 -12.80 5.19
CA LEU A 235 12.78 -13.18 6.02
C LEU A 235 12.36 -14.05 7.22
N GLN A 236 11.21 -13.77 7.86
CA GLN A 236 10.71 -14.59 8.96
C GLN A 236 10.34 -16.02 8.54
N VAL A 237 9.96 -16.23 7.27
CA VAL A 237 9.70 -17.58 6.74
C VAL A 237 10.94 -18.23 6.12
N GLY A 238 12.12 -17.62 6.26
CA GLY A 238 13.38 -18.18 5.76
C GLY A 238 13.72 -17.83 4.31
N LEU A 239 13.00 -16.92 3.64
CA LEU A 239 13.33 -16.49 2.27
C LEU A 239 14.51 -15.52 2.29
N MET A 240 15.72 -16.01 2.01
CA MET A 240 16.95 -15.22 2.01
C MET A 240 17.49 -14.89 0.61
N ASP A 241 16.78 -15.31 -0.44
CA ASP A 241 17.18 -15.02 -1.82
C ASP A 241 16.90 -13.57 -2.20
N ALA A 242 17.95 -12.81 -2.55
CA ALA A 242 17.88 -11.38 -2.82
C ALA A 242 16.96 -11.04 -3.99
N TRP A 243 16.97 -11.85 -5.06
CA TRP A 243 16.12 -11.62 -6.23
C TRP A 243 14.65 -11.88 -5.92
N MET A 244 14.37 -12.93 -5.15
CA MET A 244 13.03 -13.22 -4.68
C MET A 244 12.50 -12.10 -3.78
N LEU A 245 13.28 -11.66 -2.79
CA LEU A 245 12.90 -10.53 -1.92
C LEU A 245 12.63 -9.26 -2.71
N PHE A 246 13.47 -8.94 -3.69
CA PHE A 246 13.27 -7.80 -4.58
C PHE A 246 12.01 -7.94 -5.44
N ALA A 247 11.74 -9.13 -5.99
CA ALA A 247 10.55 -9.40 -6.78
C ALA A 247 9.27 -9.30 -5.94
N LEU A 248 9.27 -9.85 -4.72
CA LEU A 248 8.15 -9.74 -3.78
C LEU A 248 7.87 -8.27 -3.42
N ALA A 249 8.91 -7.51 -3.08
CA ALA A 249 8.80 -6.09 -2.80
C ALA A 249 8.25 -5.30 -4.00
N THR A 250 8.74 -5.58 -5.21
CA THR A 250 8.30 -4.93 -6.45
C THR A 250 6.84 -5.25 -6.78
N LEU A 251 6.42 -6.52 -6.63
CA LEU A 251 5.03 -6.92 -6.84
C LEU A 251 4.10 -6.25 -5.84
N THR A 252 4.48 -6.16 -4.57
CA THR A 252 3.68 -5.45 -3.56
C THR A 252 3.60 -3.96 -3.85
N TRP A 253 4.70 -3.32 -4.27
CA TRP A 253 4.66 -1.93 -4.71
C TRP A 253 3.73 -1.74 -5.93
N ALA A 254 3.82 -2.64 -6.92
CA ALA A 254 2.97 -2.61 -8.10
C ALA A 254 1.48 -2.77 -7.75
N THR A 255 1.13 -3.65 -6.81
CA THR A 255 -0.24 -3.77 -6.26
C THR A 255 -0.76 -2.42 -5.78
N MET A 256 0.04 -1.67 -5.02
CA MET A 256 -0.38 -0.37 -4.49
C MET A 256 -0.53 0.68 -5.60
N MET A 257 0.33 0.66 -6.62
CA MET A 257 0.19 1.54 -7.77
C MET A 257 -1.02 1.21 -8.64
N LEU A 258 -1.39 -0.08 -8.76
CA LEU A 258 -2.63 -0.50 -9.41
C LEU A 258 -3.87 -0.03 -8.64
N GLY A 259 -3.81 -0.08 -7.30
CA GLY A 259 -4.83 0.51 -6.44
C GLY A 259 -5.00 2.02 -6.69
N LEU A 260 -3.88 2.76 -6.73
CA LEU A 260 -3.88 4.19 -7.09
C LEU A 260 -4.48 4.44 -8.47
N ALA A 261 -4.07 3.66 -9.48
CA ALA A 261 -4.60 3.78 -10.84
C ALA A 261 -6.13 3.58 -10.88
N GLY A 262 -6.64 2.56 -10.19
CA GLY A 262 -8.07 2.32 -10.07
C GLY A 262 -8.83 3.49 -9.44
N GLU A 263 -8.28 4.11 -8.40
CA GLU A 263 -8.88 5.30 -7.78
C GLU A 263 -8.83 6.52 -8.71
N ARG A 264 -7.77 6.69 -9.51
CA ARG A 264 -7.71 7.77 -10.51
C ARG A 264 -8.74 7.62 -11.59
N ILE A 265 -8.93 6.40 -12.09
CA ILE A 265 -9.97 6.10 -13.08
C ILE A 265 -11.35 6.45 -12.50
N LEU A 266 -11.61 6.08 -11.23
CA LEU A 266 -12.85 6.43 -10.54
C LEU A 266 -13.09 7.94 -10.44
N VAL A 267 -12.06 8.73 -10.10
CA VAL A 267 -12.18 10.19 -10.04
C VAL A 267 -12.48 10.78 -11.42
N VAL A 268 -11.82 10.28 -12.47
CA VAL A 268 -12.08 10.71 -13.86
C VAL A 268 -13.51 10.36 -14.28
N GLU A 269 -13.98 9.15 -13.98
CA GLU A 269 -15.34 8.70 -14.23
C GLU A 269 -16.38 9.64 -13.59
N ARG A 270 -16.19 9.99 -12.30
CA ARG A 270 -17.06 10.94 -11.58
C ARG A 270 -17.04 12.35 -12.18
N ARG A 271 -15.89 12.82 -12.68
CA ARG A 271 -15.77 14.13 -13.33
C ARG A 271 -16.55 14.16 -14.63
N ILE A 272 -16.35 13.14 -15.48
CA ILE A 272 -17.04 13.05 -16.76
C ILE A 272 -18.55 12.97 -16.55
N ARG A 273 -19.02 12.10 -15.65
CA ARG A 273 -20.45 11.97 -15.34
C ARG A 273 -21.07 13.30 -14.88
N ARG A 274 -20.37 14.08 -14.05
CA ARG A 274 -20.84 15.41 -13.62
C ARG A 274 -20.91 16.43 -14.76
N VAL A 275 -19.92 16.41 -15.67
CA VAL A 275 -19.93 17.30 -16.84
C VAL A 275 -21.10 16.94 -17.76
N VAL A 276 -21.32 15.65 -18.02
CA VAL A 276 -22.45 15.16 -18.83
C VAL A 276 -23.78 15.62 -18.24
N ILE A 277 -24.04 15.32 -16.96
CA ILE A 277 -25.27 15.75 -16.27
C ILE A 277 -25.41 17.28 -16.25
N GLY A 278 -24.31 18.00 -16.14
CA GLY A 278 -24.29 19.47 -16.16
C GLY A 278 -24.68 20.05 -17.52
N LEU A 279 -24.24 19.42 -18.61
CA LEU A 279 -24.63 19.77 -19.98
C LEU A 279 -26.11 19.47 -20.21
N GLU A 280 -26.58 18.27 -19.85
CA GLU A 280 -27.99 17.88 -19.94
C GLU A 280 -28.92 18.86 -19.21
N ARG A 281 -28.52 19.35 -18.02
CA ARG A 281 -29.31 20.32 -17.25
C ARG A 281 -29.31 21.73 -17.84
N ARG A 282 -28.21 22.17 -18.44
CA ARG A 282 -28.11 23.51 -19.05
C ARG A 282 -28.92 23.58 -20.33
N ASP A 283 -28.82 22.51 -21.11
CA ASP A 283 -29.38 22.45 -22.43
C ASP A 283 -30.64 21.59 -22.43
N GLY A 284 -31.67 21.95 -21.67
CA GLY A 284 -33.04 21.41 -21.83
C GLY A 284 -33.65 21.63 -23.23
N ALA A 285 -32.80 21.87 -24.24
CA ALA A 285 -33.03 22.25 -25.61
C ALA A 285 -31.95 21.72 -26.61
N LEU A 286 -30.87 21.00 -26.21
CA LEU A 286 -29.98 20.39 -27.20
C LEU A 286 -30.48 19.00 -27.62
N ASP A 287 -30.49 18.80 -28.94
CA ASP A 287 -30.89 17.56 -29.57
C ASP A 287 -30.07 16.38 -29.00
N PRO A 288 -30.72 15.31 -28.51
CA PRO A 288 -30.04 14.10 -28.01
C PRO A 288 -29.17 13.39 -29.06
N GLU A 289 -29.19 13.84 -30.32
CA GLU A 289 -28.38 13.30 -31.42
C GLU A 289 -26.96 13.88 -31.52
N ALA A 290 -26.59 14.90 -30.74
CA ALA A 290 -25.33 15.61 -30.97
C ALA A 290 -24.06 14.75 -30.73
N CYS A 291 -24.11 13.65 -29.96
CA CYS A 291 -22.95 12.76 -29.74
C CYS A 291 -23.25 11.33 -29.18
N PRO A 292 -24.20 10.55 -29.72
CA PRO A 292 -24.61 9.25 -29.14
C PRO A 292 -23.49 8.18 -29.07
N GLY A 293 -22.42 8.33 -29.86
CA GLY A 293 -21.31 7.37 -29.89
C GLY A 293 -20.25 7.55 -28.80
N LEU A 294 -20.02 8.78 -28.34
CA LEU A 294 -18.93 9.07 -27.40
C LEU A 294 -19.30 8.63 -25.98
N GLU A 295 -20.53 8.92 -25.57
CA GLU A 295 -21.05 8.59 -24.25
C GLU A 295 -21.03 7.07 -24.02
N MET A 296 -21.58 6.29 -24.95
CA MET A 296 -21.65 4.84 -24.84
C MET A 296 -20.27 4.17 -24.78
N SER A 297 -19.27 4.74 -25.45
CA SER A 297 -17.90 4.21 -25.40
C SER A 297 -17.20 4.51 -24.07
N VAL A 298 -17.34 5.74 -23.58
CA VAL A 298 -16.70 6.19 -22.33
C VAL A 298 -17.34 5.54 -21.11
N GLU A 299 -18.67 5.48 -21.07
CA GLU A 299 -19.42 4.86 -19.97
C GLU A 299 -19.09 3.38 -19.80
N ARG A 300 -18.80 2.67 -20.88
CA ARG A 300 -18.45 1.25 -20.82
C ARG A 300 -16.98 1.00 -20.50
N SER A 301 -16.08 1.86 -20.99
CA SER A 301 -14.63 1.61 -20.92
C SER A 301 -14.03 1.93 -19.55
N LEU A 302 -14.48 2.99 -18.87
CA LEU A 302 -13.89 3.42 -17.59
C LEU A 302 -14.16 2.43 -16.45
N PRO A 303 -15.39 1.92 -16.23
CA PRO A 303 -15.63 0.91 -15.20
C PRO A 303 -14.84 -0.36 -15.44
N MET A 304 -14.74 -0.80 -16.71
CA MET A 304 -13.94 -1.98 -17.08
C MET A 304 -12.46 -1.78 -16.75
N ALA A 305 -11.89 -0.61 -17.09
CA ALA A 305 -10.49 -0.30 -16.78
C ALA A 305 -10.25 -0.25 -15.27
N ARG A 306 -11.15 0.38 -14.50
CA ARG A 306 -11.09 0.45 -13.03
C ARG A 306 -11.09 -0.95 -12.41
N TRP A 307 -12.04 -1.80 -12.78
CA TRP A 307 -12.10 -3.18 -12.29
C TRP A 307 -10.91 -4.02 -12.73
N ALA A 308 -10.42 -3.85 -13.96
CA ALA A 308 -9.22 -4.53 -14.43
C ALA A 308 -7.98 -4.19 -13.59
N THR A 309 -7.76 -2.91 -13.26
CA THR A 309 -6.65 -2.51 -12.37
C THR A 309 -6.75 -3.13 -10.98
N HIS A 310 -7.95 -3.17 -10.40
CA HIS A 310 -8.18 -3.76 -9.08
C HIS A 310 -7.97 -5.27 -9.05
N LEU A 311 -8.54 -5.99 -10.03
CA LEU A 311 -8.33 -7.44 -10.16
C LEU A 311 -6.88 -7.80 -10.43
N THR A 312 -6.17 -6.98 -11.23
CA THR A 312 -4.72 -7.16 -11.43
C THR A 312 -3.97 -7.00 -10.11
N GLY A 313 -4.36 -6.03 -9.26
CA GLY A 313 -3.80 -5.88 -7.91
C GLY A 313 -4.01 -7.10 -7.01
N TRP A 314 -5.18 -7.73 -7.07
CA TRP A 314 -5.43 -9.00 -6.36
C TRP A 314 -4.52 -10.13 -6.84
N VAL A 315 -4.31 -10.24 -8.16
CA VAL A 315 -3.42 -11.25 -8.73
C VAL A 315 -1.98 -11.01 -8.30
N THR A 316 -1.47 -9.77 -8.40
CA THR A 316 -0.08 -9.46 -8.02
C THR A 316 0.17 -9.72 -6.54
N GLN A 317 -0.74 -9.33 -5.65
CA GLN A 317 -0.61 -9.59 -4.22
C GLN A 317 -0.84 -11.05 -3.85
N GLY A 318 -1.77 -11.73 -4.55
CA GLY A 318 -2.00 -13.16 -4.39
C GLY A 318 -0.75 -13.98 -4.68
N VAL A 319 -0.02 -13.64 -5.75
CA VAL A 319 1.26 -14.29 -6.08
C VAL A 319 2.28 -14.12 -4.95
N VAL A 320 2.41 -12.92 -4.38
CA VAL A 320 3.33 -12.66 -3.25
C VAL A 320 3.05 -13.60 -2.07
N PHE A 321 1.79 -13.70 -1.64
CA PHE A 321 1.45 -14.58 -0.51
C PHE A 321 1.50 -16.06 -0.85
N VAL A 322 1.19 -16.47 -2.09
CA VAL A 322 1.35 -17.86 -2.53
C VAL A 322 2.81 -18.28 -2.43
N VAL A 323 3.76 -17.43 -2.83
CA VAL A 323 5.20 -17.71 -2.71
C VAL A 323 5.62 -17.82 -1.24
N ILE A 324 5.20 -16.87 -0.39
CA ILE A 324 5.52 -16.89 1.05
C ILE A 324 4.96 -18.16 1.72
N ILE A 325 3.70 -18.49 1.46
CA ILE A 325 3.03 -19.66 2.05
C ILE A 325 3.64 -20.97 1.54
N ALA A 326 3.93 -21.06 0.23
CA ALA A 326 4.58 -22.24 -0.34
C ALA A 326 5.96 -22.45 0.30
N HIS A 327 6.76 -21.39 0.43
CA HIS A 327 8.06 -21.48 1.09
C HIS A 327 7.93 -21.88 2.57
N PHE A 328 6.98 -21.27 3.30
CA PHE A 328 6.72 -21.55 4.71
C PHE A 328 6.41 -23.04 4.98
N PHE A 329 5.60 -23.68 4.12
CA PHE A 329 5.32 -25.11 4.27
C PHE A 329 6.47 -25.99 3.76
N GLN A 330 7.18 -25.57 2.70
CA GLN A 330 8.35 -26.30 2.20
C GLN A 330 9.50 -26.32 3.21
N SER A 331 9.74 -25.22 3.93
CA SER A 331 10.79 -25.14 4.95
C SER A 331 10.55 -26.05 6.15
N GLN A 332 9.29 -26.34 6.48
CA GLN A 332 8.94 -27.28 7.54
C GLN A 332 9.15 -28.74 7.11
N GLY A 333 8.88 -29.06 5.84
CA GLY A 333 8.95 -30.44 5.33
C GLY A 333 10.34 -30.91 4.90
N THR A 334 11.34 -30.04 4.84
CA THR A 334 12.65 -30.36 4.23
C THR A 334 13.75 -30.74 5.22
N CYS A 335 13.58 -30.51 6.51
CA CYS A 335 14.53 -30.92 7.53
C CYS A 335 13.82 -31.74 8.60
N GLU A 336 13.91 -33.05 8.52
CA GLU A 336 13.54 -33.96 9.61
C GLU A 336 14.72 -34.01 10.58
N PHE A 337 14.53 -33.55 11.82
CA PHE A 337 15.60 -33.51 12.81
C PHE A 337 15.96 -34.95 13.21
N ASP A 338 17.25 -35.29 13.15
CA ASP A 338 17.86 -36.62 13.37
C ASP A 338 17.11 -37.54 14.33
N GLY A 339 16.13 -38.30 13.83
CA GLY A 339 15.54 -39.48 14.49
C GLY A 339 14.91 -39.29 15.88
N THR A 340 14.85 -38.07 16.43
CA THR A 340 14.24 -37.80 17.76
C THR A 340 12.72 -37.72 17.69
N GLY A 341 12.14 -37.61 16.49
CA GLY A 341 10.70 -37.53 16.29
C GLY A 341 10.09 -36.21 16.74
N GLU A 342 10.90 -35.17 16.97
CA GLU A 342 10.39 -33.81 17.19
C GLU A 342 10.10 -33.17 15.83
N ASP A 343 8.83 -32.89 15.58
CA ASP A 343 8.36 -32.26 14.34
C ASP A 343 9.04 -30.89 14.14
N ASN A 344 9.59 -30.65 12.95
CA ASN A 344 10.16 -29.36 12.56
C ASN A 344 9.04 -28.35 12.26
N VAL A 345 8.40 -27.89 13.34
CA VAL A 345 7.28 -26.95 13.29
C VAL A 345 7.83 -25.53 13.45
N ALA A 346 7.36 -24.62 12.59
CA ALA A 346 7.71 -23.21 12.74
C ALA A 346 7.17 -22.66 14.09
N PRO A 347 7.83 -21.66 14.70
CA PRO A 347 7.29 -21.04 15.91
C PRO A 347 5.90 -20.44 15.68
N ASP A 348 5.02 -20.51 16.69
CA ASP A 348 3.62 -20.04 16.60
C ASP A 348 3.51 -18.58 16.15
N PHE A 349 4.44 -17.72 16.53
CA PHE A 349 4.42 -16.31 16.13
C PHE A 349 4.63 -16.14 14.62
N VAL A 350 5.34 -17.06 13.94
CA VAL A 350 5.52 -17.03 12.49
C VAL A 350 4.20 -17.37 11.78
N TYR A 351 3.43 -18.32 12.30
CA TYR A 351 2.06 -18.58 11.81
C TYR A 351 1.17 -17.33 11.96
N ALA A 352 1.24 -16.68 13.13
CA ALA A 352 0.51 -15.45 13.38
C ALA A 352 0.90 -14.32 12.41
N ILE A 353 2.18 -14.17 12.09
CA ILE A 353 2.67 -13.20 11.10
C ILE A 353 2.11 -13.53 9.71
N VAL A 354 2.30 -14.76 9.23
CA VAL A 354 1.92 -15.14 7.85
C VAL A 354 0.42 -15.00 7.62
N PHE A 355 -0.40 -15.60 8.50
CA PHE A 355 -1.85 -15.62 8.32
C PHE A 355 -2.54 -14.34 8.81
N GLY A 356 -2.01 -13.70 9.85
CA GLY A 356 -2.50 -12.42 10.33
C GLY A 356 -2.32 -11.32 9.28
N GLU A 357 -1.11 -11.20 8.72
CA GLU A 357 -0.84 -10.20 7.69
C GLU A 357 -1.52 -10.53 6.36
N LEU A 358 -1.68 -11.81 5.99
CA LEU A 358 -2.51 -12.19 4.84
C LEU A 358 -3.94 -11.63 4.96
N GLY A 359 -4.58 -11.83 6.11
CA GLY A 359 -5.93 -11.33 6.37
C GLY A 359 -5.98 -9.81 6.33
N LEU A 360 -5.02 -9.13 6.95
CA LEU A 360 -4.95 -7.67 6.97
C LEU A 360 -4.71 -7.07 5.59
N PHE A 361 -3.81 -7.63 4.78
CA PHE A 361 -3.58 -7.20 3.39
C PHE A 361 -4.81 -7.42 2.51
N ALA A 362 -5.53 -8.54 2.69
CA ALA A 362 -6.78 -8.77 1.98
C ALA A 362 -7.84 -7.72 2.33
N LEU A 363 -7.91 -7.26 3.58
CA LEU A 363 -8.85 -6.21 4.01
C LEU A 363 -8.62 -4.87 3.30
N PHE A 364 -7.37 -4.51 2.95
CA PHE A 364 -7.11 -3.33 2.13
C PHE A 364 -7.75 -3.43 0.73
N GLY A 365 -7.62 -4.61 0.10
CA GLY A 365 -8.26 -4.89 -1.19
C GLY A 365 -9.78 -4.86 -1.09
N LEU A 366 -10.35 -5.48 -0.05
CA LEU A 366 -11.79 -5.47 0.18
C LEU A 366 -12.33 -4.06 0.43
N THR A 367 -11.57 -3.20 1.12
CA THR A 367 -11.96 -1.80 1.33
C THR A 367 -12.08 -1.04 0.02
N GLN A 368 -11.14 -1.26 -0.91
CA GLN A 368 -11.22 -0.68 -2.25
C GLN A 368 -12.39 -1.26 -3.05
N MET A 369 -12.62 -2.56 -2.95
CA MET A 369 -13.74 -3.22 -3.61
C MET A 369 -15.07 -2.66 -3.13
N CYS A 370 -15.25 -2.47 -1.82
CA CYS A 370 -16.42 -1.83 -1.25
C CYS A 370 -16.60 -0.40 -1.79
N GLN A 371 -15.53 0.40 -1.86
CA GLN A 371 -15.57 1.75 -2.45
C GLN A 371 -16.08 1.72 -3.90
N PHE A 372 -15.65 0.72 -4.68
CA PHE A 372 -16.03 0.56 -6.09
C PHE A 372 -17.48 0.09 -6.25
N LEU A 373 -17.89 -0.91 -5.48
CA LEU A 373 -19.28 -1.41 -5.48
C LEU A 373 -20.25 -0.31 -5.01
N SER A 374 -19.89 0.43 -3.96
CA SER A 374 -20.66 1.57 -3.47
C SER A 374 -20.87 2.64 -4.54
N HIS A 375 -19.87 2.87 -5.39
CA HIS A 375 -19.99 3.79 -6.52
C HIS A 375 -20.91 3.24 -7.63
N ASP A 376 -20.74 1.97 -7.98
CA ASP A 376 -21.47 1.34 -9.09
C ASP A 376 -22.96 1.15 -8.78
N TYR A 377 -23.29 0.81 -7.53
CA TYR A 377 -24.67 0.61 -7.08
C TYR A 377 -25.33 1.86 -6.50
N GLY A 378 -24.62 3.00 -6.45
CA GLY A 378 -25.17 4.26 -5.94
C GLY A 378 -25.52 4.23 -4.44
N TRP A 379 -25.00 3.29 -3.66
CA TRP A 379 -25.29 3.12 -2.22
C TRP A 379 -24.86 4.30 -1.34
N CYS A 380 -24.17 5.30 -1.90
CA CYS A 380 -23.58 6.40 -1.16
C CYS A 380 -24.09 7.79 -1.57
N VAL A 381 -25.20 7.83 -2.32
CA VAL A 381 -25.90 9.07 -2.64
C VAL A 381 -27.06 9.20 -1.65
N ASP A 382 -26.85 9.98 -0.58
CA ASP A 382 -27.97 10.54 0.18
C ASP A 382 -28.70 11.56 -0.70
N ASP A 383 -30.02 11.68 -0.56
CA ASP A 383 -30.88 12.61 -1.33
C ASP A 383 -30.41 14.08 -1.24
N ASP A 384 -29.65 14.43 -0.19
CA ASP A 384 -29.08 15.76 0.03
C ASP A 384 -27.71 15.99 -0.65
N GLY A 385 -27.17 14.99 -1.35
CA GLY A 385 -25.90 15.09 -2.07
C GLY A 385 -24.65 15.07 -1.18
N THR A 386 -24.78 14.84 0.13
CA THR A 386 -23.66 14.69 1.07
C THR A 386 -23.27 13.23 1.24
N SER A 387 -22.16 12.79 0.64
CA SER A 387 -21.70 11.40 0.73
C SER A 387 -20.90 11.15 2.02
N THR A 388 -21.56 10.67 3.07
CA THR A 388 -20.92 10.24 4.34
C THR A 388 -19.95 9.06 4.16
N ALA A 389 -20.18 8.22 3.15
CA ALA A 389 -19.41 7.00 2.92
C ALA A 389 -17.95 7.23 2.50
N CYS A 390 -17.63 8.33 1.80
CA CYS A 390 -16.25 8.60 1.36
C CYS A 390 -15.30 8.85 2.54
N CYS A 391 -15.78 9.53 3.59
CA CYS A 391 -15.01 9.73 4.83
C CYS A 391 -14.70 8.41 5.54
N SER A 392 -15.61 7.43 5.47
CA SER A 392 -15.43 6.12 6.09
C SER A 392 -14.35 5.28 5.41
N VAL A 393 -14.17 5.40 4.09
CA VAL A 393 -13.16 4.63 3.34
C VAL A 393 -11.75 5.08 3.70
N GLU A 394 -11.48 6.38 3.71
CA GLU A 394 -10.16 6.90 4.08
C GLU A 394 -9.83 6.58 5.54
N ALA A 395 -10.81 6.71 6.44
CA ALA A 395 -10.63 6.33 7.83
C ALA A 395 -10.33 4.83 8.00
N ALA A 396 -11.01 3.97 7.24
CA ALA A 396 -10.75 2.53 7.23
C ALA A 396 -9.30 2.23 6.82
N TYR A 397 -8.79 2.88 5.77
CA TYR A 397 -7.41 2.71 5.34
C TYR A 397 -6.39 3.13 6.40
N ILE A 398 -6.60 4.27 7.05
CA ILE A 398 -5.70 4.77 8.09
C ILE A 398 -5.68 3.81 9.29
N VAL A 399 -6.85 3.33 9.72
CA VAL A 399 -6.96 2.34 10.79
C VAL A 399 -6.29 1.02 10.40
N GLN A 400 -6.52 0.52 9.18
CA GLN A 400 -5.88 -0.69 8.69
C GLN A 400 -4.36 -0.58 8.63
N SER A 401 -3.82 0.57 8.20
CA SER A 401 -2.37 0.83 8.18
C SER A 401 -1.78 0.82 9.57
N LEU A 402 -2.47 1.44 10.53
CA LEU A 402 -2.05 1.45 11.92
C LEU A 402 -2.06 0.05 12.52
N VAL A 403 -3.16 -0.70 12.35
CA VAL A 403 -3.34 -2.03 12.94
C VAL A 403 -2.34 -3.02 12.37
N SER A 404 -2.19 -3.09 11.05
CA SER A 404 -1.26 -4.04 10.40
C SER A 404 0.19 -3.80 10.80
N LYS A 405 0.68 -2.56 10.72
CA LYS A 405 2.06 -2.23 11.11
C LYS A 405 2.31 -2.49 12.59
N THR A 406 1.36 -2.15 13.45
CA THR A 406 1.47 -2.38 14.89
C THR A 406 1.52 -3.88 15.18
N LEU A 407 0.62 -4.66 14.59
CA LEU A 407 0.59 -6.12 14.77
C LEU A 407 1.89 -6.76 14.30
N LEU A 408 2.31 -6.51 13.05
CA LEU A 408 3.55 -7.06 12.52
C LEU A 408 4.77 -6.65 13.34
N GLY A 409 4.90 -5.37 13.67
CA GLY A 409 6.04 -4.86 14.44
C GLY A 409 6.19 -5.55 15.79
N TRP A 410 5.08 -5.75 16.51
CA TRP A 410 5.09 -6.44 17.80
C TRP A 410 5.26 -7.95 17.69
N LEU A 411 4.68 -8.61 16.68
CA LEU A 411 4.90 -10.04 16.45
C LEU A 411 6.36 -10.34 16.10
N VAL A 412 6.96 -9.53 15.22
CA VAL A 412 8.38 -9.65 14.86
C VAL A 412 9.25 -9.39 16.07
N TYR A 413 9.01 -8.30 16.80
CA TYR A 413 9.85 -7.94 17.95
C TYR A 413 9.71 -8.96 19.09
N GLY A 414 8.47 -9.30 19.46
CA GLY A 414 8.17 -10.24 20.53
C GLY A 414 8.68 -11.65 20.23
N GLY A 415 8.54 -12.13 18.99
CA GLY A 415 8.98 -13.47 18.62
C GLY A 415 10.51 -13.64 18.55
N ASN A 416 11.25 -12.55 18.32
CA ASN A 416 12.68 -12.62 18.04
C ASN A 416 13.58 -12.05 19.15
N PHE A 417 13.08 -11.05 19.90
CA PHE A 417 13.89 -10.29 20.86
C PHE A 417 13.44 -10.47 22.31
N ALA A 418 12.24 -11.00 22.57
CA ALA A 418 11.84 -11.31 23.95
C ALA A 418 12.80 -12.36 24.56
N PRO A 419 13.18 -12.22 25.83
CA PRO A 419 13.89 -13.28 26.53
C PRO A 419 12.97 -14.49 26.68
N ASN A 420 13.48 -15.68 26.31
CA ASN A 420 12.81 -16.96 26.53
C ASN A 420 12.83 -17.36 28.00
#